data_AF-T1HIX4-F1
#
_entry.id   AF-T1HIX4-F1
#
_cell.length_a   1.000
_cell.length_b   1.000
_cell.length_c   1.000
_cell.angle_alpha   90.00
_cell.angle_beta   90.00
_cell.angle_gamma   90.00
#
_symmetry.space_group_name_H-M   'P 1'
#
loop_
_entity.id
_entity.type
_entity.pdbx_description
1 polymer ?
#
loop_
_entity_poly.entity_id
_entity_poly.type
_entity_poly.pdbx_seq_one_letter_code
_entity_poly.pdbx_strand_id
1 'polypeptide(L)'
;MNTFAEVIKFPGPEQGQQEHHVADTDDGFIMLAMELYEELIGANLTRNQAKVAHAVCRKTYGFKKKMDRIADSQLAELCRISRPKANIAKNELIAMKVLVKDGSKIGPNKNISEWEIPECSQIDNIVTKSGTKNVTKLDTPSVTKTEHTKDIFKDKINNTPLPPTGESVKGGKPSKRKSNPIKYDDYLNAYNEAVGDRLPHAVEANDERKRKLAALVKSLATPNLDGFKSYVRAFMAAARPFHFGDNDRGWVDIEASVIGGLLIGGLTPTATEVLATLEAETFEIPIYKRAYEVIRKQARTRNMIDSLMVAEECGDEHFADIMETARSCPSAANLRGYADMVTEMYQRRMFVSAVDEMRGTIGNSSIEVATVAMDELIGRLSGIRKPKQEVKPVRLGDIISEYTNTLARRLKNGEESDTLKTGIDDLDAITGG
;
A
#
# COMPACT_ATOMS: atom_id res chain seq x y z
N MET A 1 71.95 -1.19 -30.30
CA MET A 1 70.75 -0.46 -29.87
C MET A 1 69.64 -1.46 -29.65
N ASN A 2 69.15 -1.54 -28.41
CA ASN A 2 67.72 -1.60 -28.07
C ASN A 2 67.58 -1.84 -26.58
N THR A 3 67.81 -0.76 -25.83
CA THR A 3 67.34 -0.55 -24.47
C THR A 3 65.83 -0.32 -24.53
N PHE A 4 65.03 -1.32 -24.13
CA PHE A 4 63.62 -1.12 -23.83
C PHE A 4 63.38 -1.48 -22.37
N ALA A 5 63.04 -0.47 -21.57
CA ALA A 5 62.63 -0.62 -20.19
C ALA A 5 61.21 -1.20 -20.12
N GLU A 6 60.97 -2.16 -19.23
CA GLU A 6 59.63 -2.65 -18.92
C GLU A 6 58.80 -1.54 -18.26
N VAL A 7 57.65 -1.24 -18.86
CA VAL A 7 56.67 -0.28 -18.34
C VAL A 7 55.80 -0.97 -17.29
N ILE A 8 56.05 -0.67 -16.02
CA ILE A 8 55.18 -1.09 -14.91
C ILE A 8 53.87 -0.29 -15.00
N LYS A 9 52.74 -0.98 -15.20
CA LYS A 9 51.40 -0.37 -15.14
C LYS A 9 50.95 -0.31 -13.69
N PHE A 10 50.80 0.89 -13.15
CA PHE A 10 50.19 1.10 -11.84
C PHE A 10 48.68 0.77 -11.89
N PRO A 11 48.10 0.18 -10.83
CA PRO A 11 46.66 0.02 -10.71
C PRO A 11 45.98 1.40 -10.74
N GLY A 12 44.96 1.56 -11.59
CA GLY A 12 44.11 2.75 -11.59
C GLY A 12 43.28 2.84 -10.30
N PRO A 13 42.76 4.02 -9.94
CA PRO A 13 41.99 4.21 -8.72
C PRO A 13 40.76 3.30 -8.72
N GLU A 14 40.54 2.61 -7.60
CA GLU A 14 39.41 1.71 -7.39
C GLU A 14 38.09 2.47 -7.59
N GLN A 15 37.24 1.95 -8.49
CA GLN A 15 35.86 2.41 -8.64
C GLN A 15 35.06 1.97 -7.41
N GLY A 16 35.02 2.80 -6.36
CA GLY A 16 34.27 2.44 -5.16
C GLY A 16 34.17 3.48 -4.05
N GLN A 17 34.87 4.62 -4.12
CA GLN A 17 34.64 5.70 -3.17
C GLN A 17 33.51 6.57 -3.70
N GLN A 18 32.28 6.38 -3.19
CA GLN A 18 31.23 7.38 -3.29
C GLN A 18 31.76 8.65 -2.61
N GLU A 19 32.19 9.62 -3.42
CA GLU A 19 32.57 10.94 -2.93
C GLU A 19 31.40 11.50 -2.12
N HIS A 20 31.68 11.86 -0.87
CA HIS A 20 30.72 12.49 0.02
C HIS A 20 30.41 13.88 -0.57
N HIS A 21 29.33 14.00 -1.34
CA HIS A 21 28.90 15.29 -1.88
C HIS A 21 28.36 16.13 -0.72
N VAL A 22 29.24 16.99 -0.19
CA VAL A 22 28.85 18.06 0.73
C VAL A 22 28.22 19.16 -0.11
N ALA A 23 27.08 19.69 0.33
CA ALA A 23 26.45 20.82 -0.33
C ALA A 23 27.36 22.05 -0.20
N ASP A 24 27.61 22.74 -1.31
CA ASP A 24 28.35 24.00 -1.30
C ASP A 24 27.49 25.08 -0.62
N THR A 25 27.98 25.62 0.50
CA THR A 25 27.28 26.67 1.25
C THR A 25 27.27 28.01 0.51
N ASP A 26 28.08 28.15 -0.54
CA ASP A 26 28.15 29.35 -1.37
C ASP A 26 27.20 29.30 -2.59
N ASP A 27 26.47 28.18 -2.83
CA ASP A 27 25.47 28.03 -3.91
C ASP A 27 24.12 28.71 -3.61
N GLY A 28 24.19 29.88 -2.96
CA GLY A 28 23.07 30.74 -2.67
C GLY A 28 22.08 30.21 -1.64
N PHE A 29 21.09 31.05 -1.31
CA PHE A 29 20.09 30.75 -0.29
C PHE A 29 18.70 31.20 -0.73
N ILE A 30 17.66 30.57 -0.18
CA ILE A 30 16.27 30.99 -0.40
C ILE A 30 15.96 32.11 0.58
N MET A 31 15.73 33.32 0.06
CA MET A 31 15.30 34.47 0.87
C MET A 31 13.80 34.37 1.22
N LEU A 32 13.44 33.52 2.18
CA LEU A 32 12.08 33.42 2.71
C LEU A 32 12.02 33.99 4.13
N ALA A 33 10.89 34.62 4.50
CA ALA A 33 10.69 35.04 5.88
C ALA A 33 10.68 33.79 6.78
N MET A 34 11.40 33.84 7.91
CA MET A 34 11.53 32.70 8.81
C MET A 34 10.16 32.20 9.27
N GLU A 35 9.28 33.11 9.69
CA GLU A 35 7.90 32.84 10.10
C GLU A 35 7.12 32.06 9.02
N LEU A 36 7.19 32.48 7.76
CA LEU A 36 6.53 31.77 6.65
C LEU A 36 7.11 30.37 6.42
N TYR A 37 8.41 30.18 6.68
CA TYR A 37 9.06 28.88 6.53
C TYR A 37 8.76 27.94 7.70
N GLU A 38 8.73 28.46 8.93
CA GLU A 38 8.37 27.74 10.15
C GLU A 38 6.93 27.22 10.08
N GLU A 39 5.99 28.06 9.65
CA GLU A 39 4.60 27.66 9.42
C GLU A 39 4.48 26.62 8.31
N LEU A 40 5.30 26.71 7.27
CA LEU A 40 5.34 25.69 6.22
C LEU A 40 5.87 24.33 6.74
N ILE A 41 6.82 24.35 7.68
CA ILE A 41 7.37 23.14 8.32
C ILE A 41 6.34 22.52 9.27
N GLY A 42 5.65 23.34 10.07
CA GLY A 42 4.64 22.91 11.03
C GLY A 42 3.31 22.51 10.39
N ALA A 43 3.05 22.94 9.16
CA ALA A 43 1.83 22.62 8.42
C ALA A 43 1.65 21.11 8.22
N ASN A 44 0.44 20.64 8.48
CA ASN A 44 0.01 19.24 8.32
C ASN A 44 -0.18 18.84 6.84
N LEU A 45 0.88 18.96 6.04
CA LEU A 45 0.90 18.65 4.62
C LEU A 45 1.29 17.19 4.38
N THR A 46 0.69 16.56 3.37
CA THR A 46 1.15 15.25 2.92
C THR A 46 2.57 15.33 2.34
N ARG A 47 3.29 14.20 2.30
CA ARG A 47 4.66 14.12 1.75
C ARG A 47 4.81 14.78 0.36
N ASN A 48 3.83 14.63 -0.52
CA ASN A 48 3.90 15.21 -1.87
C ASN A 48 3.57 16.71 -1.86
N GLN A 49 2.63 17.14 -1.01
CA GLN A 49 2.30 18.55 -0.83
C GLN A 49 3.49 19.32 -0.25
N ALA A 50 4.11 18.82 0.82
CA ALA A 50 5.30 19.44 1.42
C ALA A 50 6.43 19.62 0.38
N LYS A 51 6.75 18.56 -0.38
CA LYS A 51 7.74 18.62 -1.48
C LYS A 51 7.41 19.70 -2.51
N VAL A 52 6.16 19.75 -2.98
CA VAL A 52 5.73 20.73 -3.98
C VAL A 52 5.77 22.15 -3.43
N ALA A 53 5.38 22.37 -2.16
CA ALA A 53 5.43 23.68 -1.53
C ALA A 53 6.88 24.20 -1.40
N HIS A 54 7.82 23.37 -0.94
CA HIS A 54 9.24 23.71 -0.91
C HIS A 54 9.80 23.97 -2.31
N ALA A 55 9.41 23.16 -3.30
CA ALA A 55 9.83 23.36 -4.69
C ALA A 55 9.34 24.69 -5.26
N VAL A 56 8.11 25.11 -4.95
CA VAL A 56 7.58 26.43 -5.33
C VAL A 56 8.36 27.54 -4.63
N CYS A 57 8.68 27.41 -3.34
CA CYS A 57 9.52 28.39 -2.63
C CYS A 57 10.92 28.51 -3.27
N ARG A 58 11.57 27.39 -3.61
CA ARG A 58 12.86 27.36 -4.29
C ARG A 58 12.82 27.96 -5.71
N LYS A 59 11.73 27.75 -6.45
CA LYS A 59 11.55 28.28 -7.81
C LYS A 59 11.04 29.73 -7.85
N THR A 60 10.61 30.28 -6.73
CA THR A 60 10.20 31.69 -6.58
C THR A 60 11.26 32.49 -5.84
N TYR A 61 11.29 32.40 -4.51
CA TYR A 61 12.21 33.16 -3.66
C TYR A 61 13.67 32.77 -3.86
N GLY A 62 13.95 31.51 -4.25
CA GLY A 62 15.31 31.12 -4.67
C GLY A 62 15.79 31.81 -5.96
N PHE A 63 14.90 32.47 -6.70
CA PHE A 63 15.21 33.35 -7.84
C PHE A 63 14.89 34.82 -7.53
N LYS A 64 14.73 35.18 -6.25
CA LYS A 64 14.39 36.53 -5.76
C LYS A 64 13.07 37.08 -6.34
N LYS A 65 12.09 36.21 -6.63
CA LYS A 65 10.75 36.57 -7.10
C LYS A 65 9.68 36.13 -6.10
N LYS A 66 8.62 36.92 -5.91
CA LYS A 66 7.49 36.55 -5.06
C LYS A 66 6.61 35.46 -5.70
N MET A 67 6.45 35.51 -7.02
CA MET A 67 5.61 34.62 -7.84
C MET A 67 6.35 34.34 -9.15
N ASP A 68 6.26 33.11 -9.67
CA ASP A 68 6.83 32.77 -10.99
C ASP A 68 5.92 31.81 -11.77
N ARG A 69 6.10 31.74 -13.08
CA ARG A 69 5.42 30.76 -13.94
C ARG A 69 6.19 29.44 -13.88
N ILE A 70 5.67 28.49 -13.14
CA ILE A 70 6.31 27.18 -12.94
C ILE A 70 5.47 26.10 -13.61
N ALA A 71 6.08 25.32 -14.52
CA ALA A 71 5.41 24.21 -15.17
C ALA A 71 5.36 22.97 -14.25
N ASP A 72 4.28 22.18 -14.37
CA ASP A 72 4.12 20.95 -13.56
C ASP A 72 5.24 19.93 -13.80
N SER A 73 5.84 19.92 -14.99
CA SER A 73 7.01 19.08 -15.30
C SER A 73 8.23 19.49 -14.48
N GLN A 74 8.46 20.81 -14.30
CA GLN A 74 9.59 21.31 -13.50
C GLN A 74 9.39 21.01 -12.01
N LEU A 75 8.15 21.07 -11.50
CA LEU A 75 7.85 20.67 -10.13
C LEU A 75 8.03 19.17 -9.93
N ALA A 76 7.55 18.36 -10.88
CA ALA A 76 7.69 16.90 -10.85
C ALA A 76 9.14 16.46 -10.81
N GLU A 77 9.98 17.06 -11.66
CA GLU A 77 11.42 16.80 -11.72
C GLU A 77 12.12 17.19 -10.40
N LEU A 78 11.89 18.42 -9.91
CA LEU A 78 12.54 18.89 -8.68
C LEU A 78 12.10 18.10 -7.44
N CYS A 79 10.82 17.70 -7.36
CA CYS A 79 10.28 16.93 -6.24
C CYS A 79 10.57 15.42 -6.34
N ARG A 80 11.06 14.94 -7.49
CA ARG A 80 11.20 13.52 -7.83
C ARG A 80 9.88 12.75 -7.67
N ILE A 81 8.80 13.28 -8.24
CA ILE A 81 7.47 12.66 -8.27
C ILE A 81 6.88 12.69 -9.67
N SER A 82 5.91 11.84 -9.97
CA SER A 82 5.24 11.85 -11.29
C SER A 82 4.48 13.16 -11.54
N ARG A 83 4.45 13.65 -12.79
CA ARG A 83 3.72 14.86 -13.19
C ARG A 83 2.25 14.92 -12.72
N PRO A 84 1.45 13.84 -12.80
CA PRO A 84 0.07 13.87 -12.28
C PRO A 84 0.02 14.14 -10.78
N LYS A 85 0.89 13.48 -9.98
CA LYS A 85 0.98 13.72 -8.52
C LYS A 85 1.41 15.14 -8.18
N ALA A 86 2.35 15.71 -8.94
CA ALA A 86 2.74 17.12 -8.77
C ALA A 86 1.57 18.07 -9.08
N ASN A 87 0.78 17.80 -10.12
CA ASN A 87 -0.39 18.60 -10.46
C ASN A 87 -1.48 18.52 -9.38
N ILE A 88 -1.78 17.31 -8.88
CA ILE A 88 -2.74 17.10 -7.78
C ILE A 88 -2.29 17.87 -6.53
N ALA A 89 -1.08 17.63 -6.05
CA ALA A 89 -0.56 18.28 -4.85
C ALA A 89 -0.51 19.80 -4.98
N LYS A 90 -0.14 20.33 -6.15
CA LYS A 90 -0.16 21.78 -6.44
C LYS A 90 -1.58 22.35 -6.33
N ASN A 91 -2.58 21.69 -6.91
CA ASN A 91 -3.96 22.18 -6.87
C ASN A 91 -4.55 22.09 -5.46
N GLU A 92 -4.22 21.03 -4.69
CA GLU A 92 -4.60 20.91 -3.28
C GLU A 92 -3.98 22.03 -2.44
N LEU A 93 -2.70 22.35 -2.63
CA LEU A 93 -2.04 23.46 -1.93
C LEU A 93 -2.65 24.82 -2.26
N ILE A 94 -3.14 25.01 -3.49
CA ILE A 94 -3.88 26.22 -3.87
C ILE A 94 -5.25 26.24 -3.19
N ALA A 95 -5.94 25.09 -3.10
CA ALA A 95 -7.22 24.99 -2.41
C ALA A 95 -7.08 25.27 -0.91
N MET A 96 -6.02 24.77 -0.26
CA MET A 96 -5.69 25.05 1.14
C MET A 96 -5.11 26.45 1.37
N LYS A 97 -5.03 27.29 0.33
CA LYS A 97 -4.48 28.66 0.36
C LYS A 97 -3.02 28.77 0.85
N VAL A 98 -2.29 27.66 0.90
CA VAL A 98 -0.84 27.62 1.17
C VAL A 98 -0.07 28.21 -0.01
N LEU A 99 -0.56 27.98 -1.23
CA LEU A 99 -0.06 28.60 -2.45
C LEU A 99 -1.11 29.54 -3.05
N VAL A 100 -0.67 30.71 -3.50
CA VAL A 100 -1.51 31.64 -4.27
C VAL A 100 -1.22 31.47 -5.75
N LYS A 101 -2.27 31.63 -6.55
CA LYS A 101 -2.16 31.72 -8.01
C LYS A 101 -2.61 33.11 -8.46
N ASP A 102 -1.73 33.79 -9.20
CA ASP A 102 -2.03 35.07 -9.85
C ASP A 102 -1.87 34.89 -11.36
N GLY A 103 -3.00 34.73 -12.06
CA GLY A 103 -3.03 34.40 -13.49
C GLY A 103 -2.29 33.09 -13.80
N SER A 104 -1.14 33.19 -14.48
CA SER A 104 -0.29 32.04 -14.83
C SER A 104 0.91 31.84 -13.88
N LYS A 105 1.04 32.69 -12.86
CA LYS A 105 2.12 32.63 -11.87
C LYS A 105 1.63 32.00 -10.58
N ILE A 106 2.53 31.33 -9.87
CA ILE A 106 2.30 30.68 -8.58
C ILE A 106 3.40 31.07 -7.60
N GLY A 107 3.07 31.13 -6.31
CA GLY A 107 4.02 31.38 -5.23
C GLY A 107 3.39 31.11 -3.86
N PRO A 108 4.19 31.10 -2.78
CA PRO A 108 3.70 30.84 -1.44
C PRO A 108 2.84 31.99 -0.92
N ASN A 109 1.76 31.67 -0.20
CA ASN A 109 0.90 32.66 0.43
C ASN A 109 1.58 33.23 1.67
N LYS A 110 1.70 34.56 1.74
CA LYS A 110 2.30 35.24 2.90
C LYS A 110 1.36 35.40 4.07
N ASN A 111 0.05 35.38 3.82
CA ASN A 111 -0.94 35.58 4.87
C ASN A 111 -1.28 34.23 5.50
N ILE A 112 -0.53 33.84 6.54
CA ILE A 112 -0.65 32.54 7.22
C ILE A 112 -2.08 32.34 7.77
N SER A 113 -2.73 33.42 8.23
CA SER A 113 -4.09 33.38 8.74
C SER A 113 -5.15 32.96 7.71
N GLU A 114 -4.83 33.00 6.41
CA GLU A 114 -5.72 32.54 5.35
C GLU A 114 -5.56 31.04 5.04
N TRP A 115 -4.60 30.35 5.65
CA TRP A 115 -4.30 28.96 5.32
C TRP A 115 -5.41 28.05 5.87
N GLU A 116 -6.02 27.29 4.98
CA GLU A 116 -7.10 26.35 5.28
C GLU A 116 -6.54 24.93 5.20
N ILE A 117 -5.65 24.59 6.14
CA ILE A 117 -5.06 23.26 6.21
C ILE A 117 -5.99 22.37 7.04
N PRO A 118 -6.60 21.33 6.47
CA PRO A 118 -7.41 20.40 7.24
C PRO A 118 -6.56 19.73 8.30
N GLU A 119 -7.14 19.48 9.48
CA GLU A 119 -6.50 18.66 10.51
C GLU A 119 -6.20 17.28 9.92
N CYS A 120 -4.92 17.03 9.66
CA CYS A 120 -4.46 15.75 9.20
C CYS A 120 -4.59 14.78 10.37
N SER A 121 -5.50 13.81 10.26
CA SER A 121 -5.71 12.73 11.23
C SER A 121 -4.52 11.76 11.34
N GLN A 122 -3.35 12.13 10.81
CA GLN A 122 -2.16 11.27 10.71
C GLN A 122 -1.08 11.59 11.75
N ILE A 123 -1.33 12.51 12.69
CA ILE A 123 -0.48 12.63 13.89
C ILE A 123 -0.89 11.62 14.98
N ASP A 124 -2.05 10.98 14.87
CA ASP A 124 -2.35 9.82 15.69
C ASP A 124 -1.87 8.54 14.99
N ASN A 125 -0.97 7.84 15.67
CA ASN A 125 -0.52 6.48 15.38
C ASN A 125 -1.70 5.52 15.13
N ILE A 126 -2.25 5.42 13.92
CA ILE A 126 -3.15 4.32 13.55
C ILE A 126 -2.90 3.87 12.10
N VAL A 127 -2.48 2.61 12.02
CA VAL A 127 -2.58 1.67 10.90
C VAL A 127 -3.92 1.85 10.16
N THR A 128 -3.87 2.17 8.87
CA THR A 128 -5.07 2.22 8.01
C THR A 128 -5.63 0.81 7.83
N LYS A 129 -6.67 0.48 8.61
CA LYS A 129 -7.60 -0.60 8.27
C LYS A 129 -8.30 -0.23 6.96
N SER A 130 -8.16 -1.10 5.97
CA SER A 130 -8.99 -1.08 4.77
C SER A 130 -10.43 -1.39 5.16
N GLY A 131 -11.32 -0.42 5.00
CA GLY A 131 -12.76 -0.56 5.19
C GLY A 131 -13.49 0.17 4.08
N THR A 132 -13.67 -0.50 2.95
CA THR A 132 -14.67 -0.13 1.94
C THR A 132 -16.06 -0.29 2.56
N LYS A 133 -16.83 0.81 2.60
CA LYS A 133 -18.28 0.93 2.33
C LYS A 133 -18.86 2.16 3.03
N ASN A 134 -19.17 3.19 2.26
CA ASN A 134 -20.53 3.75 2.11
C ASN A 134 -20.43 5.12 1.44
N VAL A 135 -20.84 5.18 0.18
CA VAL A 135 -21.13 6.42 -0.53
C VAL A 135 -22.52 6.85 -0.09
N THR A 136 -22.62 7.85 0.77
CA THR A 136 -23.84 8.64 0.94
C THR A 136 -23.81 9.78 -0.09
N LYS A 137 -24.81 9.77 -0.96
CA LYS A 137 -25.09 10.81 -1.96
C LYS A 137 -25.20 12.17 -1.28
N LEU A 138 -24.58 13.19 -1.85
CA LEU A 138 -25.02 14.56 -1.69
C LEU A 138 -25.21 15.17 -3.08
N ASP A 139 -26.47 15.47 -3.37
CA ASP A 139 -26.89 16.24 -4.53
C ASP A 139 -26.32 17.67 -4.46
N THR A 140 -25.87 18.19 -5.60
CA THR A 140 -26.01 19.62 -5.96
C THR A 140 -25.71 19.80 -7.47
N PRO A 141 -26.28 20.85 -8.10
CA PRO A 141 -26.82 20.80 -9.46
C PRO A 141 -25.83 21.17 -10.58
N SER A 142 -26.24 20.82 -11.80
CA SER A 142 -25.69 21.19 -13.11
C SER A 142 -24.99 22.56 -13.18
N VAL A 143 -23.71 22.55 -13.57
CA VAL A 143 -23.02 23.72 -14.12
C VAL A 143 -22.22 23.33 -15.38
N THR A 144 -22.74 23.84 -16.50
CA THR A 144 -22.15 24.15 -17.81
C THR A 144 -20.91 23.42 -18.31
N LYS A 145 -21.13 22.69 -19.40
CA LYS A 145 -20.18 22.33 -20.46
C LYS A 145 -19.21 23.49 -20.75
N THR A 146 -17.92 23.23 -20.70
CA THR A 146 -16.91 24.06 -21.36
C THR A 146 -16.42 23.29 -22.58
N GLU A 147 -16.75 23.85 -23.74
CA GLU A 147 -16.44 23.31 -25.06
C GLU A 147 -14.94 23.47 -25.36
N HIS A 148 -14.36 22.44 -25.99
CA HIS A 148 -13.05 22.55 -26.61
C HIS A 148 -13.16 23.34 -27.91
N THR A 149 -12.55 24.52 -27.96
CA THR A 149 -12.31 25.27 -29.20
C THR A 149 -11.29 24.52 -30.05
N LYS A 150 -11.71 23.90 -31.15
CA LYS A 150 -11.04 23.93 -32.45
C LYS A 150 -12.08 23.67 -33.56
N ASP A 151 -12.04 24.55 -34.57
CA ASP A 151 -12.60 24.41 -35.91
C ASP A 151 -14.04 24.90 -36.16
N ILE A 152 -14.15 26.23 -36.30
CA ILE A 152 -15.21 26.93 -37.05
C ILE A 152 -14.68 27.23 -38.47
N PHE A 153 -15.58 27.09 -39.45
CA PHE A 153 -15.63 27.64 -40.82
C PHE A 153 -15.64 26.61 -41.96
N LYS A 154 -16.86 26.31 -42.43
CA LYS A 154 -17.28 26.47 -43.83
C LYS A 154 -18.81 26.47 -43.91
N ASP A 155 -19.39 27.68 -43.83
CA ASP A 155 -20.76 27.96 -44.26
C ASP A 155 -20.76 28.42 -45.73
N LYS A 156 -21.61 27.83 -46.58
CA LYS A 156 -22.70 28.54 -47.29
C LYS A 156 -23.32 27.70 -48.42
N ILE A 157 -24.64 27.86 -48.51
CA ILE A 157 -25.62 27.25 -49.40
C ILE A 157 -25.99 28.27 -50.50
N ASN A 158 -26.14 27.85 -51.78
CA ASN A 158 -27.31 28.05 -52.68
C ASN A 158 -27.04 28.15 -54.24
N ASN A 159 -27.86 27.40 -55.00
CA ASN A 159 -28.55 27.65 -56.31
C ASN A 159 -27.84 27.43 -57.70
N THR A 160 -28.12 26.35 -58.46
CA THR A 160 -29.10 26.06 -59.60
C THR A 160 -28.57 26.42 -61.03
N PRO A 161 -28.95 25.83 -62.21
CA PRO A 161 -29.77 24.65 -62.61
C PRO A 161 -29.12 23.65 -63.65
N LEU A 162 -29.81 22.56 -64.02
CA LEU A 162 -29.60 21.63 -65.19
C LEU A 162 -30.48 22.07 -66.41
N PRO A 163 -30.49 21.48 -67.64
CA PRO A 163 -29.88 20.26 -68.26
C PRO A 163 -29.30 20.57 -69.71
N PRO A 164 -29.24 19.70 -70.76
CA PRO A 164 -29.50 18.25 -70.98
C PRO A 164 -28.30 17.54 -71.72
N THR A 165 -28.25 16.26 -72.13
CA THR A 165 -29.19 15.19 -72.47
C THR A 165 -28.40 13.86 -72.52
N GLY A 166 -29.01 12.75 -72.07
CA GLY A 166 -28.85 11.39 -72.63
C GLY A 166 -27.53 10.62 -72.42
N GLU A 167 -27.55 9.56 -71.59
CA GLU A 167 -27.10 8.21 -71.99
C GLU A 167 -27.31 7.14 -70.90
N SER A 168 -28.10 6.13 -71.28
CA SER A 168 -27.87 4.67 -71.22
C SER A 168 -27.05 4.00 -70.08
N VAL A 169 -27.81 3.46 -69.12
CA VAL A 169 -27.78 2.14 -68.44
C VAL A 169 -26.61 1.15 -68.73
N LYS A 170 -25.88 0.71 -67.67
CA LYS A 170 -25.92 -0.65 -67.05
C LYS A 170 -24.79 -0.91 -66.04
N GLY A 171 -25.13 -1.53 -64.90
CA GLY A 171 -24.19 -2.35 -64.08
C GLY A 171 -24.16 -2.03 -62.58
N GLY A 172 -25.16 -2.46 -61.81
CA GLY A 172 -25.25 -2.22 -60.37
C GLY A 172 -24.21 -3.00 -59.54
N LYS A 173 -23.48 -2.30 -58.66
CA LYS A 173 -22.66 -2.85 -57.56
C LYS A 173 -23.52 -3.02 -56.29
N PRO A 174 -23.26 -4.04 -55.44
CA PRO A 174 -24.09 -4.33 -54.27
C PRO A 174 -24.03 -3.21 -53.21
N SER A 175 -25.21 -2.82 -52.73
CA SER A 175 -25.41 -1.82 -51.68
C SER A 175 -24.74 -2.24 -50.35
N LYS A 176 -23.94 -1.34 -49.76
CA LYS A 176 -23.38 -1.52 -48.41
C LYS A 176 -24.52 -1.71 -47.41
N ARG A 177 -24.54 -2.86 -46.72
CA ARG A 177 -25.48 -3.13 -45.62
C ARG A 177 -25.28 -2.09 -44.50
N LYS A 178 -26.38 -1.48 -44.06
CA LYS A 178 -26.44 -0.59 -42.89
C LYS A 178 -25.98 -1.39 -41.65
N SER A 179 -25.14 -0.80 -40.80
CA SER A 179 -24.62 -1.44 -39.59
C SER A 179 -25.76 -1.73 -38.61
N ASN A 180 -25.93 -2.99 -38.20
CA ASN A 180 -26.92 -3.36 -37.19
C ASN A 180 -26.54 -2.76 -35.82
N PRO A 181 -27.51 -2.25 -35.04
CA PRO A 181 -27.28 -1.81 -33.66
C PRO A 181 -26.66 -2.92 -32.82
N ILE A 182 -25.59 -2.61 -32.07
CA ILE A 182 -24.94 -3.58 -31.18
C ILE A 182 -25.90 -3.92 -30.04
N LYS A 183 -26.43 -5.14 -30.04
CA LYS A 183 -27.29 -5.66 -28.97
C LYS A 183 -26.42 -6.21 -27.84
N TYR A 184 -26.14 -5.35 -26.85
CA TYR A 184 -25.23 -5.65 -25.74
C TYR A 184 -25.65 -6.86 -24.91
N ASP A 185 -26.94 -7.15 -24.81
CA ASP A 185 -27.47 -8.30 -24.08
C ASP A 185 -27.00 -9.63 -24.69
N ASP A 186 -26.86 -9.70 -26.01
CA ASP A 186 -26.40 -10.92 -26.69
C ASP A 186 -24.92 -11.22 -26.38
N TYR A 187 -24.12 -10.17 -26.15
CA TYR A 187 -22.72 -10.30 -25.72
C TYR A 187 -22.60 -10.70 -24.25
N LEU A 188 -23.48 -10.20 -23.38
CA LEU A 188 -23.51 -10.62 -21.98
C LEU A 188 -23.95 -12.07 -21.83
N ASN A 189 -24.97 -12.49 -22.57
CA ASN A 189 -25.40 -13.88 -22.62
C ASN A 189 -24.30 -14.79 -23.15
N ALA A 190 -23.62 -14.37 -24.22
CA ALA A 190 -22.46 -15.09 -24.77
C ALA A 190 -21.31 -15.23 -23.76
N TYR A 191 -21.08 -14.19 -22.94
CA TYR A 191 -20.09 -14.24 -21.86
C TYR A 191 -20.54 -15.21 -20.76
N ASN A 192 -21.77 -15.09 -20.24
CA ASN A 192 -22.30 -15.95 -19.18
C ASN A 192 -22.32 -17.43 -19.60
N GLU A 193 -22.69 -17.72 -20.85
CA GLU A 193 -22.66 -19.06 -21.45
C GLU A 193 -21.23 -19.61 -21.52
N ALA A 194 -20.25 -18.79 -21.90
CA ALA A 194 -18.85 -19.21 -22.07
C ALA A 194 -18.09 -19.37 -20.75
N VAL A 195 -18.44 -18.61 -19.71
CA VAL A 195 -17.79 -18.69 -18.40
C VAL A 195 -18.40 -19.75 -17.46
N GLY A 196 -19.68 -20.11 -17.66
CA GLY A 196 -20.38 -21.08 -16.81
C GLY A 196 -20.32 -20.69 -15.33
N ASP A 197 -20.15 -21.64 -14.42
CA ASP A 197 -20.07 -21.38 -12.98
C ASP A 197 -18.68 -20.89 -12.52
N ARG A 198 -17.72 -20.76 -13.44
CA ARG A 198 -16.31 -20.50 -13.12
C ARG A 198 -16.01 -19.02 -12.88
N LEU A 199 -16.86 -18.10 -13.36
CA LEU A 199 -16.77 -16.67 -13.10
C LEU A 199 -18.15 -16.07 -12.83
N PRO A 200 -18.24 -14.96 -12.07
CA PRO A 200 -19.50 -14.28 -11.80
C PRO A 200 -20.22 -13.85 -13.09
N HIS A 201 -21.52 -14.13 -13.15
CA HIS A 201 -22.36 -13.74 -14.29
C HIS A 201 -22.66 -12.24 -14.31
N ALA A 202 -22.65 -11.67 -15.50
CA ALA A 202 -23.05 -10.30 -15.74
C ALA A 202 -24.56 -10.22 -15.98
N VAL A 203 -25.30 -9.63 -15.04
CA VAL A 203 -26.77 -9.54 -15.07
C VAL A 203 -27.26 -8.31 -15.87
N GLU A 204 -26.48 -7.22 -15.93
CA GLU A 204 -26.89 -5.97 -16.59
C GLU A 204 -25.79 -5.28 -17.39
N ALA A 205 -26.17 -4.68 -18.52
CA ALA A 205 -25.30 -3.84 -19.34
C ALA A 205 -25.27 -2.38 -18.82
N ASN A 206 -24.52 -2.13 -17.73
CA ASN A 206 -24.24 -0.76 -17.28
C ASN A 206 -23.42 0.01 -18.35
N ASP A 207 -23.53 1.34 -18.40
CA ASP A 207 -22.91 2.22 -19.40
C ASP A 207 -21.38 2.15 -19.42
N GLU A 208 -20.76 1.84 -18.28
CA GLU A 208 -19.32 1.55 -18.22
C GLU A 208 -18.98 0.22 -18.92
N ARG A 209 -19.78 -0.83 -18.70
CA ARG A 209 -19.61 -2.15 -19.35
C ARG A 209 -19.81 -2.02 -20.85
N LYS A 210 -20.84 -1.30 -21.31
CA LYS A 210 -21.10 -1.04 -22.73
C LYS A 210 -19.90 -0.37 -23.41
N ARG A 211 -19.32 0.65 -22.78
CA ARG A 211 -18.12 1.36 -23.29
C ARG A 211 -16.91 0.43 -23.39
N LYS A 212 -16.63 -0.33 -22.33
CA LYS A 212 -15.49 -1.28 -22.30
C LYS A 212 -15.67 -2.42 -23.30
N LEU A 213 -16.87 -2.96 -23.40
CA LEU A 213 -17.20 -4.01 -24.36
C LEU A 213 -17.05 -3.51 -25.80
N ALA A 214 -17.56 -2.31 -26.11
CA ALA A 214 -17.41 -1.72 -27.45
C ALA A 214 -15.93 -1.49 -27.82
N ALA A 215 -15.10 -1.07 -26.86
CA ALA A 215 -13.66 -0.93 -27.05
C ALA A 215 -12.98 -2.29 -27.29
N LEU A 216 -13.33 -3.30 -26.50
CA LEU A 216 -12.81 -4.66 -26.64
C LEU A 216 -13.19 -5.27 -27.99
N VAL A 217 -14.47 -5.25 -28.37
CA VAL A 217 -14.95 -5.80 -29.65
C VAL A 217 -14.27 -5.12 -30.83
N LYS A 218 -14.02 -3.80 -30.76
CA LYS A 218 -13.29 -3.08 -31.80
C LYS A 218 -11.82 -3.51 -31.93
N SER A 219 -11.20 -3.99 -30.84
CA SER A 219 -9.82 -4.49 -30.84
C SER A 219 -9.68 -5.95 -31.30
N LEU A 220 -10.78 -6.69 -31.45
CA LEU A 220 -10.74 -8.08 -31.92
C LEU A 220 -10.49 -8.14 -33.43
N ALA A 221 -9.79 -9.18 -33.87
CA ALA A 221 -9.58 -9.45 -35.30
C ALA A 221 -10.90 -9.58 -36.07
N THR A 222 -11.92 -10.16 -35.43
CA THR A 222 -13.30 -10.20 -35.91
C THR A 222 -14.18 -9.36 -34.98
N PRO A 223 -14.53 -8.11 -35.35
CA PRO A 223 -15.29 -7.20 -34.49
C PRO A 223 -16.80 -7.50 -34.56
N ASN A 224 -17.18 -8.74 -34.21
CA ASN A 224 -18.55 -9.23 -34.18
C ASN A 224 -18.77 -10.14 -32.96
N LEU A 225 -20.02 -10.58 -32.77
CA LEU A 225 -20.40 -11.43 -31.62
C LEU A 225 -19.64 -12.76 -31.60
N ASP A 226 -19.37 -13.33 -32.77
CA ASP A 226 -18.69 -14.61 -32.92
C ASP A 226 -17.19 -14.52 -32.57
N GLY A 227 -16.56 -13.41 -32.95
CA GLY A 227 -15.20 -13.06 -32.53
C GLY A 227 -15.09 -12.86 -31.03
N PHE A 228 -16.08 -12.22 -30.41
CA PHE A 228 -16.15 -12.09 -28.96
C PHE A 228 -16.33 -13.45 -28.26
N LYS A 229 -17.24 -14.31 -28.75
CA LYS A 229 -17.42 -15.69 -28.24
C LYS A 229 -16.11 -16.48 -28.32
N SER A 230 -15.43 -16.41 -29.45
CA SER A 230 -14.16 -17.10 -29.68
C SER A 230 -13.06 -16.58 -28.76
N TYR A 231 -12.98 -15.27 -28.56
CA TYR A 231 -12.06 -14.63 -27.63
C TYR A 231 -12.28 -15.09 -26.18
N VAL A 232 -13.54 -15.06 -25.70
CA VAL A 232 -13.84 -15.47 -24.32
C VAL A 232 -13.53 -16.95 -24.12
N ARG A 233 -13.89 -17.83 -25.06
CA ARG A 233 -13.54 -19.26 -25.00
C ARG A 233 -12.03 -19.50 -25.01
N ALA A 234 -11.29 -18.79 -25.87
CA ALA A 234 -9.84 -18.87 -25.92
C ALA A 234 -9.19 -18.37 -24.62
N PHE A 235 -9.71 -17.29 -24.04
CA PHE A 235 -9.29 -16.80 -22.72
C PHE A 235 -9.58 -17.83 -21.63
N MET A 236 -10.77 -18.43 -21.59
CA MET A 236 -11.12 -19.45 -20.61
C MET A 236 -10.20 -20.69 -20.70
N ALA A 237 -9.76 -21.04 -21.91
CA ALA A 237 -8.85 -22.16 -22.14
C ALA A 237 -7.37 -21.83 -21.83
N ALA A 238 -6.94 -20.59 -22.07
CA ALA A 238 -5.54 -20.18 -21.95
C ALA A 238 -5.20 -19.47 -20.62
N ALA A 239 -6.19 -18.97 -19.89
CA ALA A 239 -5.98 -18.28 -18.64
C ALA A 239 -5.50 -19.27 -17.57
N ARG A 240 -4.49 -18.84 -16.81
CA ARG A 240 -3.95 -19.61 -15.69
C ARG A 240 -4.99 -19.77 -14.57
N PRO A 241 -4.94 -20.87 -13.79
CA PRO A 241 -5.86 -21.14 -12.67
C PRO A 241 -6.10 -19.93 -11.75
N PHE A 242 -5.06 -19.13 -11.48
CA PHE A 242 -5.16 -17.96 -10.61
C PHE A 242 -6.24 -16.93 -11.02
N HIS A 243 -6.53 -16.80 -12.32
CA HIS A 243 -7.55 -15.86 -12.80
C HIS A 243 -8.98 -16.30 -12.46
N PHE A 244 -9.15 -17.57 -12.10
CA PHE A 244 -10.42 -18.17 -11.69
C PHE A 244 -10.54 -18.33 -10.17
N GLY A 245 -9.56 -17.81 -9.42
CA GLY A 245 -9.49 -18.01 -7.97
C GLY A 245 -8.82 -19.32 -7.55
N ASP A 246 -8.44 -20.16 -8.50
CA ASP A 246 -7.67 -21.39 -8.25
C ASP A 246 -6.18 -21.01 -8.07
N ASN A 247 -5.70 -20.94 -6.84
CA ASN A 247 -4.28 -20.81 -6.56
C ASN A 247 -3.65 -22.20 -6.40
N ASP A 248 -2.85 -22.65 -7.38
CA ASP A 248 -1.90 -23.78 -7.21
C ASP A 248 -0.82 -23.48 -6.14
N ARG A 249 -0.76 -22.22 -5.70
CA ARG A 249 0.05 -21.74 -4.59
C ARG A 249 -0.86 -21.31 -3.46
N GLY A 250 -1.67 -22.25 -2.93
CA GLY A 250 -2.45 -22.04 -1.71
C GLY A 250 -1.64 -21.14 -0.80
N TRP A 251 -2.24 -19.99 -0.43
CA TRP A 251 -1.64 -18.88 0.31
C TRP A 251 -0.30 -19.28 0.94
N VAL A 252 0.82 -18.63 0.57
CA VAL A 252 2.14 -18.85 1.21
C VAL A 252 1.87 -19.16 2.66
N ASP A 253 2.13 -20.40 3.07
CA ASP A 253 1.67 -20.91 4.35
C ASP A 253 2.08 -19.87 5.40
N ILE A 254 1.09 -19.24 6.03
CA ILE A 254 1.33 -18.06 6.85
C ILE A 254 2.14 -18.48 8.07
N GLU A 255 1.91 -19.71 8.55
CA GLU A 255 2.70 -20.33 9.61
C GLU A 255 4.14 -20.53 9.14
N ALA A 256 4.34 -21.09 7.94
CA ALA A 256 5.65 -21.21 7.32
C ALA A 256 6.35 -19.86 7.12
N SER A 257 5.60 -18.79 6.82
CA SER A 257 6.13 -17.43 6.64
C SER A 257 6.63 -16.82 7.95
N VAL A 258 5.94 -17.10 9.07
CA VAL A 258 6.39 -16.70 10.42
C VAL A 258 7.67 -17.45 10.79
N ILE A 259 7.67 -18.77 10.65
CA ILE A 259 8.84 -19.61 10.96
C ILE A 259 10.02 -19.22 10.07
N GLY A 260 9.82 -19.14 8.75
CA GLY A 260 10.87 -18.75 7.82
C GLY A 260 11.39 -17.33 8.06
N GLY A 261 10.52 -16.40 8.46
CA GLY A 261 10.92 -15.04 8.83
C GLY A 261 11.81 -15.00 10.07
N LEU A 262 11.53 -15.84 11.07
CA LEU A 262 12.37 -16.00 12.26
C LEU A 262 13.71 -16.68 11.94
N LEU A 263 13.70 -17.68 11.05
CA LEU A 263 14.91 -18.42 10.66
C LEU A 263 15.86 -17.58 9.79
N ILE A 264 15.33 -16.77 8.86
CA ILE A 264 16.15 -15.88 8.01
C ILE A 264 16.54 -14.60 8.76
N GLY A 265 15.58 -13.97 9.43
CA GLY A 265 15.79 -12.69 10.09
C GLY A 265 16.63 -12.80 11.35
N GLY A 266 16.63 -13.97 12.01
CA GLY A 266 17.27 -14.15 13.30
C GLY A 266 16.57 -13.37 14.41
N LEU A 267 17.28 -13.18 15.53
CA LEU A 267 16.75 -12.50 16.71
C LEU A 267 16.79 -10.96 16.56
N THR A 268 15.88 -10.44 15.74
CA THR A 268 15.65 -8.98 15.58
C THR A 268 14.73 -8.42 16.67
N PRO A 269 14.68 -7.08 16.87
CA PRO A 269 13.71 -6.48 17.79
C PRO A 269 12.25 -6.90 17.49
N THR A 270 11.89 -6.95 16.20
CA THR A 270 10.57 -7.43 15.75
C THR A 270 10.36 -8.91 16.06
N ALA A 271 11.40 -9.76 15.93
CA ALA A 271 11.31 -11.16 16.32
C ALA A 271 11.08 -11.31 17.83
N THR A 272 11.74 -10.51 18.66
CA THR A 272 11.55 -10.51 20.12
C THR A 272 10.12 -10.12 20.50
N GLU A 273 9.55 -9.10 19.85
CA GLU A 273 8.14 -8.73 20.03
C GLU A 273 7.19 -9.88 19.66
N VAL A 274 7.41 -10.51 18.51
CA VAL A 274 6.59 -11.65 18.05
C VAL A 274 6.72 -12.86 18.98
N LEU A 275 7.90 -13.13 19.53
CA LEU A 275 8.13 -14.20 20.51
C LEU A 275 7.48 -13.92 21.88
N ALA A 276 7.21 -12.64 22.18
CA ALA A 276 6.53 -12.22 23.40
C ALA A 276 5.00 -12.24 23.27
N THR A 277 4.46 -12.00 22.06
CA THR A 277 3.03 -11.89 21.82
C THR A 277 2.38 -13.18 21.32
N LEU A 278 3.09 -13.95 20.49
CA LEU A 278 2.57 -15.16 19.85
C LEU A 278 2.85 -16.40 20.72
N GLU A 279 1.86 -17.29 20.84
CA GLU A 279 1.98 -18.54 21.59
C GLU A 279 2.15 -19.72 20.64
N ALA A 280 2.86 -20.78 21.04
CA ALA A 280 3.09 -21.94 20.16
C ALA A 280 1.78 -22.64 19.76
N GLU A 281 0.73 -22.51 20.58
CA GLU A 281 -0.60 -23.07 20.34
C GLU A 281 -1.35 -22.40 19.18
N THR A 282 -0.90 -21.23 18.72
CA THR A 282 -1.51 -20.56 17.57
C THR A 282 -1.23 -21.27 16.24
N PHE A 283 -0.22 -22.14 16.20
CA PHE A 283 0.16 -22.92 15.03
C PHE A 283 -0.70 -24.19 14.94
N GLU A 284 -1.36 -24.38 13.80
CA GLU A 284 -2.15 -25.58 13.49
C GLU A 284 -1.27 -26.75 13.11
N ILE A 285 -0.19 -26.48 12.37
CA ILE A 285 0.66 -27.53 11.83
C ILE A 285 1.68 -27.95 12.92
N PRO A 286 1.70 -29.23 13.33
CA PRO A 286 2.54 -29.70 14.44
C PRO A 286 4.03 -29.41 14.27
N ILE A 287 4.54 -29.49 13.03
CA ILE A 287 5.95 -29.21 12.71
C ILE A 287 6.32 -27.74 13.01
N TYR A 288 5.44 -26.79 12.67
CA TYR A 288 5.67 -25.37 12.89
C TYR A 288 5.48 -24.98 14.34
N LYS A 289 4.50 -25.60 15.03
CA LYS A 289 4.39 -25.50 16.48
C LYS A 289 5.70 -25.92 17.16
N ARG A 290 6.24 -27.08 16.77
CA ARG A 290 7.49 -27.60 17.33
C ARG A 290 8.68 -26.70 17.02
N ALA A 291 8.81 -26.27 15.77
CA ALA A 291 9.86 -25.34 15.35
C ALA A 291 9.80 -24.02 16.13
N TYR A 292 8.61 -23.47 16.35
CA TYR A 292 8.41 -22.26 17.12
C TYR A 292 8.81 -22.42 18.60
N GLU A 293 8.47 -23.55 19.23
CA GLU A 293 8.92 -23.87 20.60
C GLU A 293 10.44 -23.89 20.71
N VAL A 294 11.11 -24.53 19.74
CA VAL A 294 12.58 -24.61 19.66
C VAL A 294 13.18 -23.22 19.46
N ILE A 295 12.67 -22.43 18.52
CA ILE A 295 13.11 -21.04 18.28
C ILE A 295 12.97 -20.21 19.55
N ARG A 296 11.83 -20.29 20.24
CA ARG A 296 11.57 -19.55 21.49
C ARG A 296 12.51 -19.99 22.61
N LYS A 297 12.84 -21.29 22.70
CA LYS A 297 13.83 -21.82 23.65
C LYS A 297 15.23 -21.28 23.34
N GLN A 298 15.64 -21.28 22.08
CA GLN A 298 16.96 -20.77 21.67
C GLN A 298 17.09 -19.25 21.91
N ALA A 299 16.07 -18.47 21.55
CA ALA A 299 16.05 -17.03 21.81
C ALA A 299 16.22 -16.70 23.30
N ARG A 300 15.61 -17.49 24.19
CA ARG A 300 15.72 -17.29 25.66
C ARG A 300 17.05 -17.76 26.24
N THR A 301 17.59 -18.87 25.75
CA THR A 301 18.77 -19.53 26.36
C THR A 301 20.09 -19.06 25.76
N ARG A 302 20.10 -18.79 24.45
CA ARG A 302 21.31 -18.47 23.67
C ARG A 302 21.32 -17.05 23.14
N ASN A 303 20.23 -16.29 23.33
CA ASN A 303 20.06 -14.94 22.77
C ASN A 303 20.33 -14.89 21.26
N MET A 304 19.94 -15.96 20.54
CA MET A 304 20.15 -16.14 19.11
C MET A 304 19.10 -17.11 18.56
N ILE A 305 18.82 -17.00 17.27
CA ILE A 305 18.01 -17.95 16.50
C ILE A 305 18.90 -18.46 15.36
N ASP A 306 19.20 -19.75 15.33
CA ASP A 306 20.03 -20.39 14.31
C ASP A 306 19.23 -21.47 13.58
N SER A 307 19.18 -21.39 12.25
CA SER A 307 18.32 -22.26 11.45
C SER A 307 18.76 -23.72 11.43
N LEU A 308 20.07 -23.99 11.46
CA LEU A 308 20.61 -25.35 11.49
C LEU A 308 20.29 -26.01 12.84
N MET A 309 20.48 -25.27 13.92
CA MET A 309 20.20 -25.77 15.26
C MET A 309 18.71 -26.00 15.50
N VAL A 310 17.85 -25.13 14.97
CA VAL A 310 16.40 -25.34 15.03
C VAL A 310 16.01 -26.60 14.26
N ALA A 311 16.58 -26.81 13.07
CA ALA A 311 16.31 -28.00 12.26
C ALA A 311 16.80 -29.29 12.94
N GLU A 312 18.00 -29.28 13.53
CA GLU A 312 18.56 -30.41 14.29
C GLU A 312 17.69 -30.77 15.51
N GLU A 313 17.24 -29.78 16.28
CA GLU A 313 16.42 -30.00 17.49
C GLU A 313 14.95 -30.36 17.18
N CYS A 314 14.50 -30.14 15.93
CA CYS A 314 13.22 -30.65 15.42
C CYS A 314 13.29 -32.11 14.93
N GLY A 315 14.49 -32.68 14.81
CA GLY A 315 14.74 -34.06 14.41
C GLY A 315 15.05 -34.23 12.92
N ASP A 316 15.86 -35.25 12.61
CA ASP A 316 16.42 -35.49 11.26
C ASP A 316 15.35 -35.66 10.16
N GLU A 317 14.18 -36.24 10.51
CA GLU A 317 13.06 -36.43 9.58
C GLU A 317 12.48 -35.10 9.07
N HIS A 318 12.54 -34.05 9.88
CA HIS A 318 11.93 -32.74 9.59
C HIS A 318 12.99 -31.68 9.20
N PHE A 319 14.27 -32.04 9.21
CA PHE A 319 15.38 -31.12 8.96
C PHE A 319 15.24 -30.40 7.61
N ALA A 320 14.96 -31.17 6.54
CA ALA A 320 14.81 -30.63 5.19
C ALA A 320 13.61 -29.67 5.10
N ASP A 321 12.49 -30.02 5.73
CA ASP A 321 11.25 -29.23 5.71
C ASP A 321 11.44 -27.88 6.43
N ILE A 322 12.13 -27.87 7.58
CA ILE A 322 12.45 -26.64 8.31
C ILE A 322 13.41 -25.76 7.51
N MET A 323 14.43 -26.34 6.90
CA MET A 323 15.37 -25.59 6.06
C MET A 323 14.71 -25.05 4.78
N GLU A 324 13.73 -25.75 4.23
CA GLU A 324 12.93 -25.27 3.10
C GLU A 324 11.96 -24.16 3.53
N THR A 325 11.40 -24.24 4.73
CA THR A 325 10.47 -23.24 5.30
C THR A 325 11.07 -21.83 5.35
N ALA A 326 12.39 -21.69 5.51
CA ALA A 326 13.07 -20.41 5.36
C ALA A 326 12.73 -19.72 4.03
N ARG A 327 12.70 -20.47 2.92
CA ARG A 327 12.40 -19.94 1.57
C ARG A 327 10.94 -19.54 1.39
N SER A 328 10.06 -20.03 2.26
CA SER A 328 8.64 -19.68 2.23
C SER A 328 8.36 -18.26 2.72
N CYS A 329 9.29 -17.61 3.45
CA CYS A 329 9.10 -16.23 3.87
C CYS A 329 9.43 -15.23 2.73
N PRO A 330 8.44 -14.46 2.21
CA PRO A 330 8.70 -13.51 1.14
C PRO A 330 9.57 -12.33 1.59
N SER A 331 9.41 -11.90 2.85
CA SER A 331 10.22 -10.84 3.45
C SER A 331 10.16 -10.89 4.97
N ALA A 332 11.32 -11.09 5.61
CA ALA A 332 11.44 -11.07 7.07
C ALA A 332 11.05 -9.71 7.68
N ALA A 333 11.09 -8.62 6.91
CA ALA A 333 10.64 -7.30 7.37
C ALA A 333 9.14 -7.25 7.71
N ASN A 334 8.35 -8.16 7.12
CA ASN A 334 6.90 -8.25 7.34
C ASN A 334 6.52 -9.26 8.43
N LEU A 335 7.49 -9.76 9.21
CA LEU A 335 7.28 -10.81 10.22
C LEU A 335 6.10 -10.53 11.16
N ARG A 336 5.97 -9.28 11.62
CA ARG A 336 4.85 -8.84 12.47
C ARG A 336 3.49 -9.05 11.81
N GLY A 337 3.37 -8.70 10.53
CA GLY A 337 2.12 -8.89 9.78
C GLY A 337 1.77 -10.36 9.61
N TYR A 338 2.75 -11.23 9.40
CA TYR A 338 2.54 -12.67 9.35
C TYR A 338 2.07 -13.21 10.72
N ALA A 339 2.69 -12.77 11.81
CA ALA A 339 2.30 -13.18 13.16
C ALA A 339 0.87 -12.74 13.53
N ASP A 340 0.49 -11.52 13.14
CA ASP A 340 -0.88 -11.01 13.32
C ASP A 340 -1.90 -11.89 12.56
N MET A 341 -1.58 -12.29 11.33
CA MET A 341 -2.45 -13.15 10.53
C MET A 341 -2.58 -14.57 11.12
N VAL A 342 -1.49 -15.17 11.64
CA VAL A 342 -1.57 -16.47 12.35
C VAL A 342 -2.46 -16.35 13.59
N THR A 343 -2.35 -15.25 14.32
CA THR A 343 -3.20 -14.98 15.50
C THR A 343 -4.68 -14.87 15.11
N GLU A 344 -5.00 -14.17 14.02
CA GLU A 344 -6.37 -14.06 13.51
C GLU A 344 -6.93 -15.43 13.07
N MET A 345 -6.11 -16.27 12.45
CA MET A 345 -6.51 -17.63 12.08
C MET A 345 -6.77 -18.50 13.31
N TYR A 346 -5.91 -18.42 14.33
CA TYR A 346 -6.13 -19.10 15.60
C TYR A 346 -7.43 -18.64 16.28
N GLN A 347 -7.67 -17.33 16.36
CA GLN A 347 -8.93 -16.78 16.90
C GLN A 347 -10.15 -17.29 16.13
N ARG A 348 -10.07 -17.35 14.79
CA ARG A 348 -11.13 -17.90 13.95
C ARG A 348 -11.41 -19.37 14.26
N ARG A 349 -10.36 -20.21 14.45
CA ARG A 349 -10.53 -21.63 14.83
C ARG A 349 -11.20 -21.77 16.19
N MET A 350 -10.73 -21.01 17.18
CA MET A 350 -11.32 -20.99 18.52
C MET A 350 -12.78 -20.54 18.50
N PHE A 351 -13.10 -19.54 17.67
CA PHE A 351 -14.46 -19.05 17.49
C PHE A 351 -15.39 -20.14 16.92
N VAL A 352 -14.95 -20.84 15.87
CA VAL A 352 -15.73 -21.93 15.27
C VAL A 352 -15.92 -23.10 16.25
N SER A 353 -14.85 -23.52 16.94
CA SER A 353 -14.94 -24.60 17.94
C SER A 353 -15.94 -24.27 19.05
N ALA A 354 -15.89 -23.04 19.59
CA ALA A 354 -16.81 -22.61 20.64
C ALA A 354 -18.27 -22.61 20.16
N VAL A 355 -18.52 -22.21 18.91
CA VAL A 355 -19.87 -22.25 18.31
C VAL A 355 -20.33 -23.69 18.13
N ASP A 356 -19.50 -24.58 17.58
CA ASP A 356 -19.87 -25.96 17.31
C ASP A 356 -20.12 -26.77 18.59
N GLU A 357 -19.32 -26.55 19.64
CA GLU A 357 -19.51 -27.15 20.98
C GLU A 357 -20.90 -26.81 21.56
N MET A 358 -21.29 -25.53 21.46
CA MET A 358 -22.54 -25.04 22.04
C MET A 358 -23.75 -25.21 21.10
N ARG A 359 -23.51 -25.47 19.81
CA ARG A 359 -24.58 -25.66 18.81
C ARG A 359 -25.53 -26.79 19.19
N GLY A 360 -24.98 -27.91 19.65
CA GLY A 360 -25.76 -29.09 20.05
C GLY A 360 -26.63 -28.84 21.27
N THR A 361 -26.11 -28.14 22.28
CA THR A 361 -26.84 -27.82 23.51
C THR A 361 -27.93 -26.79 23.26
N ILE A 362 -27.67 -25.78 22.43
CA ILE A 362 -28.65 -24.75 22.04
C ILE A 362 -29.78 -25.36 21.20
N GLY A 363 -29.47 -26.27 20.28
CA GLY A 363 -30.45 -26.84 19.36
C GLY A 363 -31.37 -27.90 19.98
N ASN A 364 -30.89 -28.65 20.97
CA ASN A 364 -31.56 -29.88 21.46
C ASN A 364 -32.09 -29.81 22.90
N SER A 365 -31.81 -28.74 23.66
CA SER A 365 -32.15 -28.65 25.08
C SER A 365 -33.41 -27.83 25.36
N SER A 366 -33.88 -27.86 26.61
CA SER A 366 -34.94 -26.95 27.11
C SER A 366 -34.53 -25.48 26.96
N ILE A 367 -35.52 -24.59 26.83
CA ILE A 367 -35.35 -23.14 26.65
C ILE A 367 -34.44 -22.54 27.73
N GLU A 368 -34.58 -22.96 28.98
CA GLU A 368 -33.75 -22.47 30.10
C GLU A 368 -32.27 -22.83 29.91
N VAL A 369 -31.98 -24.09 29.55
CA VAL A 369 -30.61 -24.57 29.30
C VAL A 369 -30.01 -23.92 28.06
N ALA A 370 -30.82 -23.73 27.01
CA ALA A 370 -30.40 -23.04 25.80
C ALA A 370 -30.05 -21.57 26.07
N THR A 371 -30.77 -20.89 26.97
CA THR A 371 -30.51 -19.49 27.33
C THR A 371 -29.16 -19.35 28.05
N VAL A 372 -28.91 -20.21 29.05
CA VAL A 372 -27.61 -20.26 29.76
C VAL A 372 -26.47 -20.57 28.80
N ALA A 373 -26.68 -21.52 27.88
CA ALA A 373 -25.70 -21.88 26.86
C ALA A 373 -25.40 -20.72 25.88
N MET A 374 -26.41 -19.92 25.53
CA MET A 374 -26.23 -18.72 24.70
C MET A 374 -25.42 -17.64 25.42
N ASP A 375 -25.69 -17.39 26.70
CA ASP A 375 -24.93 -16.43 27.50
C ASP A 375 -23.47 -16.87 27.69
N GLU A 376 -23.24 -18.16 27.95
CA GLU A 376 -21.89 -18.73 28.01
C GLU A 376 -21.15 -18.59 26.68
N LEU A 377 -21.83 -18.88 25.56
CA LEU A 377 -21.26 -18.71 24.22
C LEU A 377 -20.86 -17.24 23.98
N ILE A 378 -21.75 -16.28 24.28
CA ILE A 378 -21.45 -14.84 24.15
C ILE A 378 -20.22 -14.46 24.98
N GLY A 379 -20.12 -14.97 26.22
CA GLY A 379 -18.96 -14.77 27.08
C GLY A 379 -17.66 -15.30 26.47
N ARG A 380 -17.67 -16.55 26.00
CA ARG A 380 -16.49 -17.18 25.35
C ARG A 380 -16.09 -16.46 24.06
N LEU A 381 -17.05 -16.12 23.20
CA LEU A 381 -16.79 -15.42 21.92
C LEU A 381 -16.23 -14.02 22.15
N SER A 382 -16.73 -13.31 23.16
CA SER A 382 -16.21 -12.00 23.55
C SER A 382 -14.77 -12.08 24.05
N GLY A 383 -14.41 -13.16 24.76
CA GLY A 383 -13.04 -13.41 25.22
C GLY A 383 -12.04 -13.81 24.11
N ILE A 384 -12.52 -14.51 23.08
CA ILE A 384 -11.71 -14.94 21.92
C ILE A 384 -11.38 -13.75 21.01
N ARG A 385 -12.36 -12.88 20.76
CA ARG A 385 -12.20 -11.73 19.86
C ARG A 385 -11.67 -10.52 20.62
N LYS A 386 -10.37 -10.52 20.90
CA LYS A 386 -9.69 -9.36 21.49
C LYS A 386 -9.45 -8.28 20.42
N PRO A 387 -9.82 -7.01 20.66
CA PRO A 387 -9.47 -5.94 19.72
C PRO A 387 -7.95 -5.76 19.68
N LYS A 388 -7.40 -5.50 18.48
CA LYS A 388 -5.95 -5.45 18.17
C LYS A 388 -5.07 -4.56 19.08
N GLN A 389 -5.66 -3.73 19.96
CA GLN A 389 -4.97 -2.71 20.74
C GLN A 389 -5.62 -2.48 22.12
N GLU A 390 -6.12 -3.51 22.80
CA GLU A 390 -6.47 -3.34 24.21
C GLU A 390 -5.20 -3.43 25.07
N VAL A 391 -4.81 -2.32 25.69
CA VAL A 391 -3.70 -2.28 26.64
C VAL A 391 -4.05 -3.23 27.78
N LYS A 392 -3.33 -4.36 27.87
CA LYS A 392 -3.53 -5.33 28.95
C LYS A 392 -3.10 -4.67 30.27
N PRO A 393 -3.98 -4.51 31.26
CA PRO A 393 -3.56 -4.02 32.57
C PRO A 393 -2.58 -5.02 33.18
N VAL A 394 -1.37 -4.55 33.48
CA VAL A 394 -0.33 -5.32 34.17
C VAL A 394 -0.46 -5.06 35.66
N ARG A 395 -0.29 -6.09 36.49
CA ARG A 395 -0.35 -5.90 37.95
C ARG A 395 0.88 -5.11 38.38
N LEU A 396 0.67 -4.11 39.23
CA LEU A 396 1.74 -3.25 39.73
C LEU A 396 2.87 -4.05 40.41
N GLY A 397 2.53 -5.17 41.08
CA GLY A 397 3.52 -6.06 41.70
C GLY A 397 4.51 -6.70 40.72
N ASP A 398 4.11 -6.90 39.46
CA ASP A 398 4.97 -7.51 38.44
C ASP A 398 6.04 -6.50 37.96
N ILE A 399 5.69 -5.21 37.90
CA ILE A 399 6.57 -4.12 37.40
C ILE A 399 7.42 -3.51 38.52
N ILE A 400 6.92 -3.49 39.76
CA ILE A 400 7.59 -2.88 40.90
C ILE A 400 9.01 -3.45 41.09
N SER A 401 9.21 -4.74 40.87
CA SER A 401 10.51 -5.38 41.04
C SER A 401 11.56 -4.86 40.05
N GLU A 402 11.21 -4.68 38.77
CA GLU A 402 12.11 -4.09 37.77
C GLU A 402 12.35 -2.60 38.02
N TYR A 403 11.31 -1.87 38.41
CA TYR A 403 11.43 -0.43 38.69
C TYR A 403 12.30 -0.18 39.93
N THR A 404 12.14 -0.99 40.98
CA THR A 404 12.98 -0.93 42.19
C THR A 404 14.43 -1.31 41.89
N ASN A 405 14.68 -2.28 41.01
CA ASN A 405 16.03 -2.59 40.54
C ASN A 405 16.67 -1.42 39.77
N THR A 406 15.88 -0.73 38.94
CA THR A 406 16.33 0.45 38.19
C THR A 406 16.65 1.61 39.12
N LEU A 407 15.78 1.88 40.10
CA LEU A 407 16.00 2.88 41.14
C LEU A 407 17.20 2.52 42.03
N ALA A 408 17.38 1.24 42.37
CA ALA A 408 18.52 0.78 43.15
C ALA A 408 19.84 0.92 42.39
N ARG A 409 19.85 0.69 41.07
CA ARG A 409 21.00 0.97 40.20
C ARG A 409 21.33 2.46 40.17
N ARG A 410 20.34 3.33 39.99
CA ARG A 410 20.51 4.80 40.04
C ARG A 410 21.02 5.29 41.38
N LEU A 411 20.54 4.71 42.48
CA LEU A 411 20.98 5.06 43.83
C LEU A 411 22.40 4.58 44.12
N LYS A 412 22.82 3.43 43.59
CA LYS A 412 24.18 2.88 43.78
C LYS A 412 25.24 3.53 42.89
N ASN A 413 24.89 3.95 41.69
CA ASN A 413 25.85 4.49 40.71
C ASN A 413 26.12 6.00 40.86
N GLY A 414 25.38 6.73 41.71
CA GLY A 414 25.58 8.18 41.90
C GLY A 414 25.23 9.01 40.66
N GLU A 415 25.71 10.27 40.59
CA GLU A 415 25.52 11.20 39.45
C GLU A 415 26.10 10.68 38.12
N GLU A 416 26.76 9.52 38.10
CA GLU A 416 27.02 8.76 36.88
C GLU A 416 25.81 7.89 36.55
N SER A 417 24.73 8.58 36.17
CA SER A 417 23.58 7.95 35.55
C SER A 417 24.03 7.18 34.30
N ASP A 418 23.37 6.05 34.01
CA ASP A 418 23.51 5.21 32.80
C ASP A 418 23.14 5.96 31.50
N THR A 419 22.93 7.27 31.58
CA THR A 419 22.62 8.19 30.48
C THR A 419 23.91 8.70 29.85
N LEU A 420 23.84 8.90 28.55
CA LEU A 420 25.00 9.12 27.69
C LEU A 420 25.49 10.57 27.86
N LYS A 421 26.57 10.76 28.63
CA LYS A 421 27.15 12.08 28.91
C LYS A 421 27.55 12.82 27.65
N THR A 422 27.19 14.10 27.56
CA THR A 422 27.56 14.96 26.42
C THR A 422 29.02 15.41 26.49
N GLY A 423 29.66 15.32 27.66
CA GLY A 423 31.03 15.77 27.90
C GLY A 423 31.13 17.26 28.20
N ILE A 424 29.99 17.92 28.43
CA ILE A 424 29.90 19.30 28.88
C ILE A 424 29.37 19.27 30.32
N ASP A 425 30.26 19.48 31.29
CA ASP A 425 29.98 19.28 32.71
C ASP A 425 28.73 20.03 33.21
N ASP A 426 28.55 21.28 32.78
CA ASP A 426 27.40 22.11 33.17
C ASP A 426 26.07 21.60 32.62
N LEU A 427 26.08 21.00 31.43
CA LEU A 427 24.88 20.47 30.79
C LEU A 427 24.51 19.12 31.38
N ASP A 428 25.51 18.25 31.56
CA ASP A 428 25.36 16.91 32.14
C ASP A 428 24.87 16.99 33.59
N ALA A 429 25.25 18.03 34.35
CA ALA A 429 24.73 18.30 35.69
C ALA A 429 23.24 18.67 35.73
N ILE A 430 22.72 19.31 34.67
CA ILE A 430 21.31 19.73 34.58
C ILE A 430 20.45 18.58 34.03
N THR A 431 20.96 17.84 33.03
CA THR A 431 20.23 16.76 32.36
C THR A 431 20.37 15.41 33.07
N GLY A 432 21.36 15.30 33.98
CA GLY A 432 21.73 14.05 34.63
C GLY A 432 22.49 13.10 33.69
N GLY A 433 23.22 13.64 32.71
CA GLY A 433 23.84 12.96 31.58
C GLY A 433 23.36 13.50 30.24
#